data_AF-A0A6P2B446-F1
#
_entry.id   AF-A0A6P2B446-F1
#
_cell.length_a   1.000
_cell.length_b   1.000
_cell.length_c   1.000
_cell.angle_alpha   90.00
_cell.angle_beta   90.00
_cell.angle_gamma   90.00
#
_symmetry.space_group_name_H-M   'P 1'
#
loop_
_entity.id
_entity.type
_entity.pdbx_description
1 polymer ?
#
loop_
_entity_poly.entity_id
_entity_poly.type
_entity_poly.pdbx_seq_one_letter_code
_entity_poly.pdbx_strand_id
1 'polypeptide(L)'
;MREQYKYVARTGDEVTRPTLTHVMQKVGFGEDELRQLYIEATMRQDDNADDFVPPADIIEPDAAPEPVSNAHPAECQCPSCIQLDVVPHDADGQPIPPEQRDDEEAPDDDAPNQLSLF
;
A
#
# COMPACT_ATOMS: atom_id res chain seq x y z
N MET A 1 -14.37 -27.85 -12.71
CA MET A 1 -12.90 -27.90 -12.70
C MET A 1 -12.26 -26.63 -12.16
N ARG A 2 -12.58 -25.42 -12.69
CA ARG A 2 -12.05 -24.14 -12.17
C ARG A 2 -12.33 -23.94 -10.67
N GLU A 3 -13.58 -24.15 -10.24
CA GLU A 3 -13.96 -24.06 -8.81
C GLU A 3 -13.25 -25.08 -7.91
N GLN A 4 -13.03 -26.30 -8.41
CA GLN A 4 -12.27 -27.33 -7.69
C GLN A 4 -10.81 -26.89 -7.45
N TYR A 5 -10.20 -26.26 -8.46
CA TYR A 5 -8.84 -25.73 -8.36
C TYR A 5 -8.77 -24.59 -7.35
N LYS A 6 -9.74 -23.67 -7.37
CA LYS A 6 -9.84 -22.61 -6.37
C LYS A 6 -10.00 -23.16 -4.96
N TYR A 7 -10.85 -24.18 -4.78
CA TYR A 7 -11.06 -24.83 -3.47
C TYR A 7 -9.78 -25.49 -2.94
N VAL A 8 -9.07 -26.26 -3.76
CA VAL A 8 -7.80 -26.89 -3.39
C VAL A 8 -6.74 -25.84 -3.06
N ALA A 9 -6.68 -24.76 -3.84
CA ALA A 9 -5.77 -23.63 -3.59
C ALA A 9 -6.08 -22.90 -2.28
N ARG A 10 -7.36 -22.66 -1.96
CA ARG A 10 -7.80 -22.05 -0.68
C ARG A 10 -7.50 -22.93 0.53
N THR A 11 -7.76 -24.24 0.40
CA THR A 11 -7.58 -25.21 1.48
C THR A 11 -6.09 -25.49 1.75
N GLY A 12 -5.20 -25.12 0.82
CA GLY A 12 -3.76 -25.37 0.95
C GLY A 12 -3.38 -26.85 0.78
N ASP A 13 -4.20 -27.65 0.09
CA ASP A 13 -3.89 -29.07 -0.14
C ASP A 13 -2.80 -29.22 -1.21
N GLU A 14 -1.57 -29.34 -0.72
CA GLU A 14 -0.38 -29.45 -1.56
C GLU A 14 -0.24 -30.81 -2.28
N VAL A 15 -0.99 -31.83 -1.85
CA VAL A 15 -0.94 -33.17 -2.46
C VAL A 15 -1.81 -33.18 -3.72
N THR A 16 -3.02 -32.62 -3.62
CA THR A 16 -3.98 -32.62 -4.73
C THR A 16 -3.66 -31.54 -5.76
N ARG A 17 -3.10 -30.39 -5.34
CA ARG A 17 -2.76 -29.26 -6.22
C ARG A 17 -1.95 -29.65 -7.47
N PRO A 18 -0.77 -30.30 -7.39
CA PRO A 18 0.05 -30.59 -8.57
C PRO A 18 -0.63 -31.54 -9.55
N THR A 19 -1.39 -32.52 -9.05
CA THR A 19 -2.13 -33.46 -9.91
C THR A 19 -3.25 -32.73 -10.66
N LEU A 20 -3.97 -31.85 -9.98
CA LEU A 20 -5.03 -31.05 -10.57
C LEU A 20 -4.48 -30.06 -11.60
N THR A 21 -3.35 -29.40 -11.32
CA THR A 21 -2.64 -28.54 -12.28
C THR A 21 -2.32 -29.29 -13.57
N HIS A 22 -1.78 -30.52 -13.47
CA HIS A 22 -1.45 -31.32 -14.64
C HIS A 22 -2.70 -31.71 -15.45
N VAL A 23 -3.81 -32.03 -14.79
CA VAL A 23 -5.09 -32.29 -15.46
C VAL A 23 -5.60 -31.03 -16.16
N MET A 24 -5.52 -29.87 -15.53
CA MET A 24 -5.97 -28.61 -16.15
C MET A 24 -5.14 -28.25 -17.39
N GLN A 25 -3.82 -28.43 -17.34
CA GLN A 25 -2.95 -28.25 -18.51
C GLN A 25 -3.33 -29.18 -19.66
N LYS A 26 -3.66 -30.45 -19.39
CA LYS A 26 -4.11 -31.40 -20.42
C LYS A 26 -5.44 -31.00 -21.08
N VAL A 27 -6.31 -30.31 -20.33
CA VAL A 27 -7.58 -29.79 -20.85
C VAL A 27 -7.38 -28.53 -21.69
N GLY A 28 -6.16 -27.96 -21.67
CA GLY A 28 -5.79 -26.78 -22.47
C GLY A 28 -5.74 -25.48 -21.67
N PHE A 29 -5.76 -25.53 -20.34
CA PHE A 29 -5.53 -24.34 -19.53
C PHE A 29 -4.07 -23.92 -19.60
N GLY A 30 -3.85 -22.63 -19.86
CA GLY A 30 -2.53 -22.03 -19.86
C GLY A 30 -1.96 -21.85 -18.45
N GLU A 31 -0.65 -21.67 -18.33
CA GLU A 31 -0.01 -21.32 -17.05
C GLU A 31 -0.52 -19.99 -16.51
N ASP A 32 -0.79 -19.02 -17.39
CA ASP A 32 -1.30 -17.70 -17.00
C ASP A 32 -2.73 -17.79 -16.44
N GLU A 33 -3.58 -18.63 -17.02
CA GLU A 33 -4.93 -18.88 -16.47
C GLU A 33 -4.85 -19.57 -15.11
N LEU A 34 -3.95 -20.54 -14.94
CA LEU A 34 -3.75 -21.22 -13.66
C LEU A 34 -3.20 -20.29 -12.58
N ARG A 35 -2.30 -19.36 -12.96
CA ARG A 35 -1.79 -18.31 -12.08
C ARG A 35 -2.91 -17.34 -11.70
N GLN A 36 -3.73 -16.93 -12.66
CA GLN A 36 -4.88 -16.06 -12.39
C GLN A 36 -5.89 -16.74 -11.46
N LEU A 37 -6.22 -18.00 -11.68
CA LEU A 37 -7.10 -18.78 -10.80
C LEU A 37 -6.53 -18.93 -9.39
N TYR A 38 -5.21 -19.07 -9.27
CA TYR A 38 -4.54 -19.12 -7.96
C TYR A 38 -4.62 -17.79 -7.23
N ILE A 39 -4.39 -16.68 -7.93
CA ILE A 39 -4.56 -15.34 -7.38
C ILE A 39 -6.02 -15.15 -6.95
N GLU A 40 -6.99 -15.43 -7.82
CA GLU A 40 -8.41 -15.31 -7.49
C GLU A 40 -8.83 -16.19 -6.31
N ALA A 41 -8.22 -17.38 -6.16
CA ALA A 41 -8.48 -18.26 -5.02
C ALA A 41 -7.88 -17.73 -3.71
N THR A 42 -6.71 -17.09 -3.76
CA THR A 42 -5.95 -16.63 -2.59
C THR A 42 -6.21 -15.16 -2.25
N MET A 43 -6.77 -14.39 -3.17
CA MET A 43 -7.31 -13.08 -2.90
C MET A 43 -8.37 -13.27 -1.82
N ARG A 44 -8.27 -12.46 -0.77
CA ARG A 44 -9.21 -12.38 0.34
C ARG A 44 -10.55 -11.89 -0.24
N GLN A 45 -11.32 -12.79 -0.84
CA GLN A 45 -12.76 -12.64 -0.90
C GLN A 45 -13.18 -12.75 0.54
N ASP A 46 -13.52 -11.63 1.15
CA ASP A 46 -14.10 -11.64 2.48
C ASP A 46 -15.20 -12.70 2.48
N ASP A 47 -15.05 -13.75 3.30
CA ASP A 47 -16.13 -14.67 3.70
C ASP A 47 -17.17 -13.91 4.55
N ASN A 48 -17.48 -12.70 4.13
CA ASN A 48 -18.59 -11.92 4.59
C ASN A 48 -19.80 -12.61 3.98
N ALA A 49 -20.63 -13.21 4.85
CA ALA A 49 -21.96 -13.64 4.44
C ALA A 49 -22.63 -12.49 3.66
N ASP A 50 -23.52 -12.80 2.71
CA ASP A 50 -24.25 -11.77 1.94
C ASP A 50 -25.03 -10.78 2.85
N ASP A 51 -25.20 -11.12 4.14
CA ASP A 51 -25.81 -10.32 5.22
C ASP A 51 -24.78 -9.64 6.17
N PHE A 52 -23.49 -9.61 5.84
CA PHE A 52 -22.50 -8.89 6.64
C PHE A 52 -22.68 -7.38 6.46
N VAL A 53 -23.55 -6.81 7.30
CA VAL A 53 -23.56 -5.38 7.58
C VAL A 53 -22.54 -5.15 8.70
N PRO A 54 -21.40 -4.48 8.44
CA PRO A 54 -20.53 -4.06 9.52
C PRO A 54 -21.38 -3.28 10.52
N PRO A 55 -21.34 -3.62 11.82
CA PRO A 55 -22.09 -2.85 12.81
C PRO A 55 -21.68 -1.39 12.68
N ALA A 56 -22.66 -0.49 12.64
CA ALA A 56 -22.44 0.95 12.38
C ALA A 56 -21.49 1.59 13.41
N ASP A 57 -21.31 0.96 14.57
CA ASP A 57 -20.38 1.36 15.62
C ASP A 57 -18.89 1.14 15.23
N ILE A 58 -18.60 0.28 14.24
CA ILE A 58 -17.24 0.13 13.66
C ILE A 58 -16.98 1.21 12.59
N ILE A 59 -18.04 1.81 12.05
CA ILE A 59 -17.98 3.00 11.19
C ILE A 59 -18.31 4.24 12.03
N GLU A 60 -17.91 4.24 13.30
CA GLU A 60 -17.61 5.52 13.92
C GLU A 60 -16.32 6.03 13.22
N PRO A 61 -16.28 7.28 12.74
CA PRO A 61 -15.01 7.97 12.58
C PRO A 61 -14.45 8.12 14.00
N ASP A 62 -13.94 7.03 14.57
CA ASP A 62 -13.39 7.02 15.91
C ASP A 62 -12.18 7.94 15.88
N ALA A 63 -12.38 9.07 16.55
CA ALA A 63 -11.38 10.00 17.00
C ALA A 63 -10.50 10.64 15.91
N ALA A 64 -10.08 11.87 16.18
CA ALA A 64 -8.85 12.35 15.60
C ALA A 64 -7.79 11.24 15.79
N PRO A 65 -7.01 10.88 14.76
CA PRO A 65 -5.90 9.97 14.97
C PRO A 65 -5.08 10.56 16.12
N GLU A 66 -5.00 9.86 17.25
CA GLU A 66 -3.90 10.14 18.17
C GLU A 66 -2.64 10.14 17.29
N PRO A 67 -1.79 11.18 17.36
CA PRO A 67 -0.65 11.24 16.48
C PRO A 67 0.22 10.04 16.82
N VAL A 68 0.09 8.99 16.01
CA VAL A 68 1.14 8.01 15.80
C VAL A 68 2.33 8.87 15.45
N SER A 69 3.19 9.09 16.45
CA SER A 69 4.46 9.79 16.27
C SER A 69 5.05 9.16 15.03
N ASN A 70 5.20 9.95 13.96
CA ASN A 70 5.68 9.45 12.69
C ASN A 70 7.01 8.74 12.95
N ALA A 71 6.97 7.41 13.06
CA ALA A 71 8.14 6.56 13.32
C ALA A 71 8.99 6.40 12.05
N HIS A 72 8.87 7.37 11.14
CA HIS A 72 9.53 7.38 9.85
C HIS A 72 10.57 8.50 9.87
N PRO A 73 11.77 8.24 9.30
CA PRO A 73 12.76 9.27 9.10
C PRO A 73 12.16 10.42 8.28
N ALA A 74 12.49 11.66 8.64
CA ALA A 74 12.07 12.85 7.90
C ALA A 74 12.50 12.84 6.42
N GLU A 75 13.43 11.97 6.04
CA GLU A 75 13.98 11.82 4.68
C GLU A 75 13.33 10.68 3.87
N CYS A 76 12.17 10.14 4.29
CA CYS A 76 11.59 8.98 3.62
C CYS A 76 10.96 9.34 2.25
N GLN A 77 11.48 8.75 1.16
CA GLN A 77 11.00 8.95 -0.22
C GLN A 77 9.93 7.94 -0.67
N CYS A 78 9.05 7.48 0.23
CA CYS A 78 8.02 6.51 -0.15
C CYS A 78 6.90 7.20 -0.97
N PRO A 79 6.35 6.53 -2.02
CA PRO A 79 5.32 7.12 -2.89
C PRO A 79 4.04 7.52 -2.15
N SER A 80 3.78 6.91 -0.99
CA SER A 80 2.59 7.17 -0.17
C SER A 80 2.63 8.49 0.59
N CYS A 81 3.80 9.11 0.78
CA CYS A 81 3.95 10.31 1.62
C CYS A 81 4.27 11.57 0.81
N ILE A 82 4.83 11.44 -0.40
CA ILE A 82 5.15 12.58 -1.30
C ILE A 82 3.90 13.40 -1.69
N GLN A 83 2.69 12.83 -1.57
CA GLN A 83 1.43 13.50 -1.91
C GLN A 83 0.64 13.98 -0.69
N LEU A 84 1.09 13.69 0.53
CA LEU A 84 0.52 14.28 1.74
C LEU A 84 1.28 15.58 2.00
N ASP A 85 0.61 16.73 1.95
CA ASP A 85 1.16 17.99 2.47
C ASP A 85 1.45 17.81 3.97
N VAL A 86 2.67 17.38 4.31
CA VAL A 86 3.12 17.23 5.69
C VAL A 86 3.33 18.64 6.24
N VAL A 87 2.28 19.17 6.86
CA VAL A 87 2.42 20.38 7.70
C VAL A 87 3.42 20.04 8.80
N PRO A 88 4.54 20.78 8.93
CA PRO A 88 5.53 20.51 9.97
C PRO A 88 4.93 20.78 11.36
N HIS A 89 5.32 19.99 12.36
CA HIS A 89 4.84 20.09 13.75
C HIS A 89 6.00 20.39 14.71
N ASP A 90 5.72 21.10 15.81
CA ASP A 90 6.68 21.39 16.87
C ASP A 90 6.90 20.19 17.80
N ALA A 91 7.77 20.36 18.82
CA ALA A 91 8.08 19.32 19.79
C ALA A 91 6.88 18.89 20.66
N ASP A 92 5.84 19.73 20.72
CA ASP A 92 4.59 19.48 21.42
C ASP A 92 3.51 18.89 20.48
N GLY A 93 3.87 18.62 19.23
CA GLY A 93 3.00 18.02 18.22
C GLY A 93 1.95 18.98 17.66
N GLN A 94 2.12 20.30 17.79
CA GLN A 94 1.22 21.29 17.20
C GLN A 94 1.72 21.71 15.80
N PRO A 95 0.81 21.97 14.84
CA PRO A 95 1.19 22.47 13.52
C PRO A 95 1.97 23.79 13.61
N ILE A 96 3.16 23.84 13.00
CA ILE A 96 3.97 25.05 12.96
C ILE A 96 3.29 26.05 12.00
N PRO A 97 2.87 27.23 12.49
CA PRO A 97 2.29 28.26 11.66
C PRO A 97 3.31 28.72 10.61
N PRO A 98 2.87 29.15 9.42
CA PRO A 98 3.77 29.49 8.31
C PRO A 98 4.78 30.60 8.66
N GLU A 99 4.51 31.43 9.67
CA GLU A 99 5.40 32.51 10.13
C GLU A 99 6.61 32.03 10.94
N GLN A 100 6.58 30.78 11.42
CA GLN A 100 7.63 30.13 12.23
C GLN A 100 8.30 28.96 11.48
N ARG A 101 7.92 28.74 10.23
CA ARG A 101 8.66 27.84 9.35
C ARG A 101 9.89 28.64 8.94
N ASP A 102 11.05 28.26 9.46
CA ASP A 102 12.31 28.86 9.08
C ASP A 102 12.55 28.56 7.59
N ASP A 103 12.04 29.45 6.72
CA ASP A 103 12.54 29.62 5.36
C ASP A 103 13.94 30.25 5.46
N GLU A 104 14.91 29.49 5.99
CA GLU A 104 16.34 29.77 5.82
C GLU A 104 16.73 29.38 4.39
N GLU A 105 16.19 30.11 3.42
CA GLU A 105 16.87 30.32 2.15
C GLU A 105 18.05 31.25 2.45
N ALA A 106 19.11 30.68 3.04
CA ALA A 106 20.42 31.28 2.87
C ALA A 106 20.72 31.17 1.37
N PRO A 107 20.81 32.28 0.61
CA PRO A 107 21.37 32.18 -0.72
C PRO A 107 22.81 31.69 -0.53
N ASP A 108 23.08 30.45 -0.95
CA ASP A 108 24.44 29.96 -1.13
C ASP A 108 25.14 30.94 -2.07
N ASP A 109 26.01 31.77 -1.49
CA ASP A 109 26.85 32.76 -2.14
C ASP A 109 28.01 32.08 -2.90
N ASP A 110 27.72 30.98 -3.60
CA ASP A 110 28.71 30.17 -4.32
C ASP A 110 28.24 29.82 -5.75
N ALA A 111 27.76 30.85 -6.46
CA ALA A 111 27.67 30.81 -7.90
C ALA A 111 29.06 31.14 -8.50
N PRO A 112 29.74 30.20 -9.19
CA PRO A 112 30.94 30.56 -9.93
C PRO A 112 30.56 31.50 -11.09
N ASN A 113 30.95 32.76 -10.95
CA ASN A 113 30.76 33.81 -11.92
C ASN A 113 31.53 33.44 -13.22
N GLN A 114 30.85 32.82 -14.18
CA GLN A 114 31.47 32.54 -15.48
C GLN A 114 31.66 33.86 -16.23
N LEU A 115 32.89 34.36 -16.18
CA LEU A 115 33.38 35.42 -17.08
C LEU A 115 33.07 35.00 -18.52
N SER A 116 32.23 35.79 -19.18
CA SER A 116 31.96 35.69 -20.61
C SER A 116 33.25 35.88 -21.40
N LEU A 117 33.65 34.86 -22.15
CA LEU A 117 34.61 35.02 -23.25
C LEU A 117 33.85 35.65 -24.42
N PHE A 118 34.07 36.96 -24.63
CA PHE A 118 34.05 37.55 -25.96
C PHE A 118 35.45 37.44 -26.57
#